data_AF-A0A1I4C503-F1
#
_entry.id   AF-A0A1I4C503-F1
#
_cell.length_a   1.000
_cell.length_b   1.000
_cell.length_c   1.000
_cell.angle_alpha   90.00
_cell.angle_beta   90.00
_cell.angle_gamma   90.00
#
_symmetry.space_group_name_H-M   'P 1'
#
loop_
_entity.id
_entity.type
_entity.pdbx_description
1 polymer ?
#
loop_
_entity_poly.entity_id
_entity_poly.type
_entity_poly.pdbx_seq_one_letter_code
_entity_poly.pdbx_strand_id
1 'polypeptide(L)'
;MTGHLLELAAAARRLAARSADWPLPAYAATGEEVTVTEYLEARAREAAHTAELSVLVAAVHEFAADLDAWTKAGYGFADLPDEFAAPSPALPGKRYYPALGRVRRLSADLGTDATTAYRNTAEALHLLTGLLDHLRLHPDRLREATERQTTLALRLTSLEGIPRREARLIAADYLTAAAARCLPPAATVPALLAEAAAARGRSITDPRRALRGLAAAGSPGTGANPVGGDEHPPGRGPIPPPAQPGPARDPSLPSGPLPAC
;
A
#
# COMPACT_ATOMS: atom_id res chain seq x y z
N MET A 1 -1.95 -16.19 -10.45
CA MET A 1 -3.43 -16.19 -10.48
C MET A 1 -3.97 -15.66 -11.80
N THR A 2 -3.64 -14.43 -12.22
CA THR A 2 -4.09 -13.82 -13.49
C THR A 2 -3.86 -14.72 -14.72
N GLY A 3 -2.67 -15.31 -14.86
CA GLY A 3 -2.38 -16.25 -15.96
C GLY A 3 -3.32 -17.46 -16.00
N HIS A 4 -3.62 -18.08 -14.85
CA HIS A 4 -4.52 -19.22 -14.77
C HIS A 4 -5.98 -18.86 -15.08
N LEU A 5 -6.44 -17.65 -14.72
CA LEU A 5 -7.77 -17.17 -15.08
C LEU A 5 -7.89 -16.94 -16.59
N LEU A 6 -6.84 -16.41 -17.23
CA LEU A 6 -6.80 -16.26 -18.69
C LEU A 6 -6.73 -17.61 -19.40
N GLU A 7 -5.97 -18.57 -18.87
CA GLU A 7 -5.94 -19.95 -19.37
C GLU A 7 -7.31 -20.64 -19.25
N LEU A 8 -8.00 -20.47 -18.12
CA LEU A 8 -9.36 -20.96 -17.92
C LEU A 8 -10.34 -20.33 -18.92
N ALA A 9 -10.29 -19.01 -19.10
CA ALA A 9 -11.11 -18.31 -20.09
C ALA A 9 -10.85 -18.83 -21.51
N ALA A 10 -9.58 -19.03 -21.86
CA ALA A 10 -9.21 -19.60 -23.16
C ALA A 10 -9.67 -21.07 -23.31
N ALA A 11 -9.59 -21.87 -22.25
CA ALA A 11 -10.08 -23.26 -22.25
C ALA A 11 -11.60 -23.33 -22.40
N ALA A 12 -12.34 -22.48 -21.69
CA ALA A 12 -13.79 -22.37 -21.80
C ALA A 12 -14.22 -21.95 -23.21
N ARG A 13 -13.55 -20.96 -23.83
CA ARG A 13 -13.80 -20.58 -25.24
C ARG A 13 -13.50 -21.70 -26.23
N ARG A 14 -12.40 -22.44 -26.02
CA ARG A 14 -12.08 -23.62 -26.86
C ARG A 14 -13.14 -24.71 -26.74
N LEU A 15 -13.75 -24.89 -25.56
CA LEU A 15 -14.83 -25.84 -25.36
C LEU A 15 -16.13 -25.34 -25.99
N ALA A 16 -16.47 -24.06 -25.81
CA ALA A 16 -17.63 -23.42 -26.44
C ALA A 16 -17.63 -23.58 -27.97
N ALA A 17 -16.47 -23.41 -28.60
CA ALA A 17 -16.31 -23.58 -30.05
C ALA A 17 -16.55 -25.03 -30.54
N ARG A 18 -16.36 -26.04 -29.67
CA ARG A 18 -16.59 -27.46 -30.01
C ARG A 18 -17.99 -27.95 -29.64
N SER A 19 -18.78 -27.15 -28.95
CA SER A 19 -20.07 -27.52 -28.36
C SER A 19 -21.22 -26.62 -28.85
N ALA A 20 -21.04 -25.95 -30.01
CA ALA A 20 -21.94 -24.94 -30.57
C ALA A 20 -23.42 -25.34 -30.58
N ASP A 21 -23.73 -26.59 -30.93
CA ASP A 21 -25.10 -27.07 -31.10
C ASP A 21 -25.62 -27.86 -29.89
N TRP A 22 -24.88 -27.86 -28.77
CA TRP A 22 -25.26 -28.66 -27.62
C TRP A 22 -26.22 -27.86 -26.73
N PRO A 23 -27.48 -28.31 -26.55
CA PRO A 23 -28.40 -27.65 -25.64
C PRO A 23 -27.92 -27.84 -24.20
N LEU A 24 -28.00 -26.79 -23.39
CA LEU A 24 -27.77 -26.87 -21.96
C LEU A 24 -29.14 -26.85 -21.25
N PRO A 25 -29.50 -27.90 -20.49
CA PRO A 25 -30.81 -27.95 -19.87
C PRO A 25 -30.98 -26.85 -18.83
N ALA A 26 -32.20 -26.30 -18.72
CA ALA A 26 -32.51 -25.11 -17.91
C ALA A 26 -32.14 -25.23 -16.41
N TYR A 27 -32.12 -26.44 -15.85
CA TYR A 27 -31.66 -26.66 -14.46
C TYR A 27 -30.16 -26.42 -14.27
N ALA A 28 -29.38 -26.44 -15.35
CA ALA A 28 -27.96 -26.08 -15.37
C ALA A 28 -27.72 -24.59 -15.71
N ALA A 29 -28.75 -23.86 -16.15
CA ALA A 29 -28.66 -22.46 -16.57
C ALA A 29 -29.84 -21.63 -16.03
N THR A 30 -29.83 -21.29 -14.74
CA THR A 30 -30.72 -20.28 -14.10
C THR A 30 -32.21 -20.30 -14.48
N GLY A 31 -32.76 -21.40 -14.99
CA GLY A 31 -34.17 -21.53 -15.40
C GLY A 31 -34.50 -21.20 -16.86
N GLU A 32 -33.53 -20.92 -17.74
CA GLU A 32 -33.77 -20.63 -19.17
C GLU A 32 -33.06 -21.67 -20.06
N GLU A 33 -33.62 -22.01 -21.22
CA GLU A 33 -32.91 -22.84 -22.21
C GLU A 33 -31.80 -21.99 -22.84
N VAL A 34 -30.55 -22.37 -22.56
CA VAL A 34 -29.33 -21.70 -23.05
C VAL A 34 -28.49 -22.76 -23.76
N THR A 35 -27.66 -22.37 -24.72
CA THR A 35 -26.68 -23.28 -25.32
C THR A 35 -25.47 -23.47 -24.40
N VAL A 36 -24.79 -24.61 -24.53
CA VAL A 36 -23.50 -24.84 -23.83
C VAL A 36 -22.50 -23.73 -24.17
N THR A 37 -22.51 -23.23 -25.41
CA THR A 37 -21.66 -22.14 -25.88
C THR A 37 -21.94 -20.84 -25.15
N GLU A 38 -23.19 -20.38 -25.09
CA GLU A 38 -23.55 -19.15 -24.38
C GLU A 38 -23.14 -19.20 -22.90
N TYR A 39 -23.35 -20.34 -22.23
CA TYR A 39 -22.93 -20.52 -20.84
C TYR A 39 -21.40 -20.44 -20.68
N LEU A 40 -20.65 -21.17 -21.51
CA LEU A 40 -19.18 -21.20 -21.42
C LEU A 40 -18.56 -19.86 -21.81
N GLU A 41 -19.14 -19.14 -22.76
CA GLU A 41 -18.71 -17.80 -23.12
C GLU A 41 -18.94 -16.79 -21.99
N ALA A 42 -20.08 -16.88 -21.30
CA ALA A 42 -20.35 -16.05 -20.13
C ALA A 42 -19.32 -16.30 -19.03
N ARG A 43 -19.02 -17.58 -18.73
CA ARG A 43 -17.98 -17.96 -17.75
C ARG A 43 -16.57 -17.54 -18.17
N ALA A 44 -16.24 -17.65 -19.46
CA ALA A 44 -14.96 -17.18 -19.98
C ALA A 44 -14.79 -15.67 -19.85
N ARG A 45 -15.85 -14.90 -20.09
CA ARG A 45 -15.86 -13.44 -19.94
C ARG A 45 -15.67 -13.04 -18.48
N GLU A 46 -16.37 -13.71 -17.56
CA GLU A 46 -16.25 -13.51 -16.12
C GLU A 46 -14.82 -13.78 -15.61
N ALA A 47 -14.20 -14.88 -16.06
CA ALA A 47 -12.82 -15.20 -15.72
C ALA A 47 -11.82 -14.16 -16.26
N ALA A 48 -12.00 -13.68 -17.49
CA ALA A 48 -11.17 -12.65 -18.09
C ALA A 48 -11.28 -11.31 -17.34
N HIS A 49 -12.50 -10.87 -17.02
CA HIS A 49 -12.73 -9.66 -16.24
C HIS A 49 -12.13 -9.73 -14.84
N THR A 50 -12.26 -10.87 -14.16
CA THR A 50 -11.62 -11.08 -12.86
C THR A 50 -10.09 -11.00 -12.96
N ALA A 51 -9.52 -11.51 -14.06
CA ALA A 51 -8.09 -11.40 -14.32
C ALA A 51 -7.65 -9.93 -14.49
N GLU A 52 -8.39 -9.12 -15.25
CA GLU A 52 -8.09 -7.68 -15.41
C GLU A 52 -8.23 -6.92 -14.09
N LEU A 53 -9.30 -7.16 -13.33
CA LEU A 53 -9.50 -6.58 -12.01
C LEU A 53 -8.36 -6.91 -11.05
N SER A 54 -7.81 -8.13 -11.09
CA SER A 54 -6.73 -8.53 -10.19
C SER A 54 -5.48 -7.64 -10.29
N VAL A 55 -5.19 -7.09 -11.48
CA VAL A 55 -4.05 -6.17 -11.68
C VAL A 55 -4.34 -4.81 -11.05
N LEU A 56 -5.53 -4.26 -11.29
CA LEU A 56 -5.95 -2.98 -10.69
C LEU A 56 -5.98 -3.07 -9.16
N VAL A 57 -6.54 -4.16 -8.64
CA VAL A 57 -6.66 -4.41 -7.22
C VAL A 57 -5.29 -4.50 -6.53
N ALA A 58 -4.31 -5.15 -7.16
CA ALA A 58 -2.93 -5.17 -6.67
C ALA A 58 -2.32 -3.76 -6.62
N ALA A 59 -2.50 -2.95 -7.68
CA ALA A 59 -2.00 -1.59 -7.73
C ALA A 59 -2.64 -0.69 -6.65
N VAL A 60 -3.95 -0.83 -6.42
CA VAL A 60 -4.67 -0.11 -5.35
C VAL A 60 -4.16 -0.53 -3.97
N HIS A 61 -3.88 -1.83 -3.77
CA HIS A 61 -3.32 -2.32 -2.51
C HIS A 61 -1.94 -1.73 -2.22
N GLU A 62 -1.05 -1.73 -3.21
CA GLU A 62 0.30 -1.17 -3.10
C GLU A 62 0.24 0.34 -2.86
N PHE A 63 -0.59 1.07 -3.60
CA PHE A 63 -0.72 2.51 -3.40
C PHE A 63 -1.25 2.86 -2.00
N ALA A 64 -2.24 2.14 -1.51
CA ALA A 64 -2.73 2.33 -0.14
C ALA A 64 -1.67 1.98 0.92
N ALA A 65 -0.79 0.99 0.65
CA ALA A 65 0.32 0.65 1.52
C ALA A 65 1.41 1.74 1.53
N ASP A 66 1.68 2.37 0.37
CA ASP A 66 2.60 3.50 0.28
C ASP A 66 2.07 4.71 1.05
N LEU A 67 0.78 5.04 0.92
CA LEU A 67 0.15 6.11 1.70
C LEU A 67 0.19 5.82 3.20
N ASP A 68 -0.08 4.57 3.61
CA ASP A 68 0.06 4.15 5.01
C ASP A 68 1.50 4.36 5.49
N ALA A 69 2.50 3.98 4.70
CA ALA A 69 3.90 4.20 5.04
C ALA A 69 4.24 5.70 5.16
N TRP A 70 3.81 6.52 4.20
CA TRP A 70 4.11 7.96 4.18
C TRP A 70 3.54 8.71 5.38
N THR A 71 2.41 8.23 5.91
CA THR A 71 1.74 8.83 7.08
C THR A 71 2.29 8.35 8.42
N LYS A 72 3.16 7.34 8.45
CA LYS A 72 3.81 6.90 9.70
C LYS A 72 4.82 7.92 10.17
N ALA A 73 4.92 8.09 11.49
CA ALA A 73 5.85 9.02 12.14
C ALA A 73 7.32 8.84 11.71
N GLY A 74 7.72 7.61 11.32
CA GLY A 74 9.06 7.33 10.81
C GLY A 74 9.39 7.99 9.46
N TYR A 75 8.39 8.25 8.62
CA TYR A 75 8.53 8.95 7.34
C TYR A 75 7.96 10.37 7.44
N GLY A 76 6.70 10.48 7.84
CA GLY A 76 5.99 11.74 8.02
C GLY A 76 5.94 12.57 6.74
N PHE A 77 5.88 11.93 5.57
CA PHE A 77 5.82 12.60 4.27
C PHE A 77 4.42 13.10 3.92
N ALA A 78 3.40 12.53 4.57
CA ALA A 78 2.03 12.95 4.40
C ALA A 78 1.29 12.88 5.73
N ASP A 79 0.19 13.62 5.83
CA ASP A 79 -0.80 13.49 6.89
C ASP A 79 -2.21 13.55 6.28
N LEU A 80 -3.18 13.00 7.01
CA LEU A 80 -4.60 13.18 6.73
C LEU A 80 -5.24 13.97 7.88
N PRO A 81 -6.35 14.69 7.63
CA PRO A 81 -7.07 15.40 8.68
C PRO A 81 -7.48 14.48 9.84
N ASP A 82 -7.60 15.05 11.04
CA ASP A 82 -7.88 14.29 12.27
C ASP A 82 -9.22 13.54 12.22
N GLU A 83 -10.18 13.98 11.40
CA GLU A 83 -11.44 13.28 11.13
C GLU A 83 -11.27 11.90 10.46
N PHE A 84 -10.15 11.67 9.76
CA PHE A 84 -9.79 10.37 9.20
C PHE A 84 -8.96 9.53 10.17
N ALA A 85 -8.47 10.12 11.25
CA ALA A 85 -7.65 9.45 12.24
C ALA A 85 -8.52 8.77 13.30
N ALA A 86 -8.17 7.54 13.66
CA ALA A 86 -8.65 6.89 14.87
C ALA A 86 -7.52 6.87 15.91
N PRO A 87 -7.84 7.00 17.20
CA PRO A 87 -6.88 6.73 18.26
C PRO A 87 -6.44 5.27 18.17
N SER A 88 -5.15 5.03 18.16
CA SER A 88 -4.63 3.65 18.20
C SER A 88 -4.98 3.00 19.54
N PRO A 89 -5.70 1.86 19.55
CA PRO A 89 -6.06 1.19 20.80
C PRO A 89 -4.85 0.56 21.51
N ALA A 90 -3.74 0.37 20.80
CA ALA A 90 -2.52 -0.25 21.33
C ALA A 90 -1.49 0.78 21.81
N LEU A 91 -1.49 2.02 21.30
CA LEU A 91 -0.40 2.97 21.50
C LEU A 91 -0.91 4.43 21.62
N PRO A 92 -0.88 5.02 22.84
CA PRO A 92 -1.23 6.42 23.05
C PRO A 92 -0.38 7.36 22.18
N GLY A 93 -1.01 8.31 21.49
CA GLY A 93 -0.33 9.31 20.65
C GLY A 93 -0.03 8.86 19.21
N LYS A 94 -0.24 7.58 18.85
CA LYS A 94 -0.16 7.16 17.46
C LYS A 94 -1.48 7.41 16.72
N ARG A 95 -1.37 8.12 15.60
CA ARG A 95 -2.44 8.27 14.62
C ARG A 95 -2.48 7.03 13.73
N TYR A 96 -3.67 6.46 13.58
CA TYR A 96 -3.96 5.38 12.65
C TYR A 96 -5.08 5.85 11.72
N TYR A 97 -5.01 5.54 10.44
CA TYR A 97 -6.03 5.94 9.46
C TYR A 97 -6.82 4.70 9.00
N PRO A 98 -7.96 4.36 9.65
CA PRO A 98 -8.68 3.11 9.38
C PRO A 98 -9.14 2.96 7.94
N ALA A 99 -9.37 4.08 7.25
CA ALA A 99 -9.76 4.10 5.84
C ALA A 99 -8.69 3.48 4.93
N LEU A 100 -7.40 3.78 5.15
CA LEU A 100 -6.30 3.13 4.41
C LEU A 100 -6.25 1.63 4.68
N GLY A 101 -6.45 1.22 5.95
CA GLY A 101 -6.58 -0.18 6.32
C GLY A 101 -7.79 -0.87 5.67
N ARG A 102 -8.92 -0.16 5.51
CA ARG A 102 -10.11 -0.66 4.83
C ARG A 102 -9.87 -0.84 3.34
N VAL A 103 -9.26 0.15 2.66
CA VAL A 103 -8.86 0.04 1.24
C VAL A 103 -8.00 -1.19 1.03
N ARG A 104 -6.98 -1.40 1.88
CA ARG A 104 -6.10 -2.58 1.79
C ARG A 104 -6.81 -3.92 2.00
N ARG A 105 -7.81 -3.99 2.88
CA ARG A 105 -8.62 -5.21 3.08
C ARG A 105 -9.51 -5.48 1.87
N LEU A 106 -10.23 -4.47 1.39
CA LEU A 106 -11.09 -4.58 0.21
C LEU A 106 -10.28 -4.96 -1.04
N SER A 107 -9.06 -4.45 -1.18
CA SER A 107 -8.16 -4.81 -2.28
C SER A 107 -7.37 -6.10 -2.06
N ALA A 108 -7.47 -6.75 -0.91
CA ALA A 108 -6.96 -8.11 -0.72
C ALA A 108 -8.04 -9.16 -0.92
N ASP A 109 -9.32 -8.77 -0.80
CA ASP A 109 -10.47 -9.65 -0.91
C ASP A 109 -11.18 -9.47 -2.26
N LEU A 110 -10.79 -10.29 -3.24
CA LEU A 110 -11.49 -10.40 -4.52
C LEU A 110 -12.86 -11.09 -4.38
N GLY A 111 -13.25 -11.57 -3.20
CA GLY A 111 -14.49 -12.30 -2.97
C GLY A 111 -14.51 -13.71 -3.57
N THR A 112 -15.61 -14.41 -3.33
CA THR A 112 -15.86 -15.75 -3.91
C THR A 112 -16.49 -15.70 -5.31
N ASP A 113 -16.97 -14.54 -5.74
CA ASP A 113 -17.61 -14.31 -7.02
C ASP A 113 -17.23 -12.93 -7.61
N ALA A 114 -17.40 -12.78 -8.93
CA ALA A 114 -17.04 -11.56 -9.63
C ALA A 114 -17.81 -10.33 -9.15
N THR A 115 -19.08 -10.48 -8.73
CA THR A 115 -19.92 -9.36 -8.26
C THR A 115 -19.33 -8.74 -6.99
N THR A 116 -18.89 -9.58 -6.06
CA THR A 116 -18.21 -9.15 -4.84
C THR A 116 -16.86 -8.51 -5.16
N ALA A 117 -16.09 -9.08 -6.09
CA ALA A 117 -14.83 -8.49 -6.56
C ALA A 117 -15.03 -7.06 -7.08
N TYR A 118 -16.03 -6.84 -7.95
CA TYR A 118 -16.35 -5.54 -8.52
C TYR A 118 -16.74 -4.53 -7.45
N ARG A 119 -17.63 -4.91 -6.54
CA ARG A 119 -18.12 -4.04 -5.47
C ARG A 119 -16.99 -3.63 -4.53
N ASN A 120 -16.17 -4.58 -4.08
CA ASN A 120 -15.02 -4.31 -3.22
C ASN A 120 -14.03 -3.37 -3.90
N THR A 121 -13.75 -3.60 -5.19
CA THR A 121 -12.86 -2.73 -5.98
C THR A 121 -13.42 -1.32 -6.11
N ALA A 122 -14.71 -1.17 -6.44
CA ALA A 122 -15.36 0.12 -6.56
C ALA A 122 -15.34 0.90 -5.24
N GLU A 123 -15.62 0.23 -4.12
CA GLU A 123 -15.55 0.84 -2.79
C GLU A 123 -14.12 1.24 -2.40
N ALA A 124 -13.13 0.39 -2.67
CA ALA A 124 -11.73 0.69 -2.43
C ALA A 124 -11.27 1.93 -3.21
N LEU A 125 -11.65 2.04 -4.49
CA LEU A 125 -11.37 3.20 -5.34
C LEU A 125 -12.06 4.47 -4.82
N HIS A 126 -13.32 4.37 -4.41
CA HIS A 126 -14.07 5.50 -3.86
C HIS A 126 -13.42 6.03 -2.58
N LEU A 127 -13.09 5.15 -1.64
CA LEU A 127 -12.40 5.51 -0.40
C LEU A 127 -11.03 6.11 -0.67
N LEU A 128 -10.24 5.48 -1.55
CA LEU A 128 -8.91 5.99 -1.90
C LEU A 128 -8.99 7.38 -2.55
N THR A 129 -9.96 7.59 -3.45
CA THR A 129 -10.18 8.91 -4.08
C THR A 129 -10.47 9.97 -3.03
N GLY A 130 -11.41 9.70 -2.10
CA GLY A 130 -11.71 10.64 -1.02
C GLY A 130 -10.51 10.91 -0.11
N LEU A 131 -9.68 9.90 0.18
CA LEU A 131 -8.45 10.11 0.95
C LEU A 131 -7.45 11.02 0.22
N LEU A 132 -7.32 10.87 -1.09
CA LEU A 132 -6.42 11.70 -1.90
C LEU A 132 -6.86 13.16 -1.95
N ASP A 133 -8.17 13.43 -1.94
CA ASP A 133 -8.72 14.80 -1.88
C ASP A 133 -8.31 15.54 -0.59
N HIS A 134 -7.99 14.80 0.47
CA HIS A 134 -7.63 15.35 1.78
C HIS A 134 -6.17 15.12 2.18
N LEU A 135 -5.39 14.41 1.38
CA LEU A 135 -3.99 14.09 1.68
C LEU A 135 -3.13 15.36 1.67
N ARG A 136 -2.46 15.64 2.79
CA ARG A 136 -1.51 16.75 2.90
C ARG A 136 -0.11 16.22 2.78
N LEU A 137 0.59 16.58 1.71
CA LEU A 137 2.01 16.24 1.55
C LEU A 137 2.88 17.26 2.31
N HIS A 138 4.05 16.80 2.76
CA HIS A 138 5.10 17.62 3.38
C HIS A 138 6.32 17.73 2.46
N PRO A 139 6.35 18.69 1.52
CA PRO A 139 7.41 18.78 0.52
C PRO A 139 8.80 18.95 1.12
N ASP A 140 8.92 19.66 2.24
CA ASP A 140 10.21 19.89 2.89
C ASP A 140 10.83 18.59 3.40
N ARG A 141 10.01 17.71 3.99
CA ARG A 141 10.43 16.39 4.46
C ARG A 141 10.81 15.47 3.31
N LEU A 142 10.06 15.51 2.21
CA LEU A 142 10.38 14.76 0.98
C LEU A 142 11.73 15.22 0.39
N ARG A 143 11.97 16.54 0.35
CA ARG A 143 13.25 17.10 -0.13
C ARG A 143 14.40 16.70 0.79
N GLU A 144 14.25 16.86 2.11
CA GLU A 144 15.27 16.47 3.08
C GLU A 144 15.63 14.97 2.95
N ALA A 145 14.63 14.09 2.87
CA ALA A 145 14.86 12.66 2.69
C ALA A 145 15.62 12.35 1.38
N THR A 146 15.26 13.02 0.28
CA THR A 146 15.91 12.87 -1.03
C THR A 146 17.36 13.36 -1.00
N GLU A 147 17.61 14.52 -0.38
CA GLU A 147 18.94 15.09 -0.22
C GLU A 147 19.84 14.18 0.61
N ARG A 148 19.30 13.64 1.71
CA ARG A 148 20.01 12.67 2.56
C ARG A 148 20.35 11.39 1.81
N GLN A 149 19.39 10.83 1.07
CA GLN A 149 19.62 9.63 0.26
C GLN A 149 20.72 9.90 -0.79
N THR A 150 20.65 11.04 -1.47
CA THR A 150 21.62 11.44 -2.49
C THR A 150 23.01 11.64 -1.90
N THR A 151 23.10 12.33 -0.76
CA THR A 151 24.34 12.58 -0.05
C THR A 151 25.00 11.28 0.40
N LEU A 152 24.22 10.37 1.01
CA LEU A 152 24.73 9.08 1.44
C LEU A 152 25.20 8.24 0.24
N ALA A 153 24.43 8.19 -0.84
CA ALA A 153 24.83 7.46 -2.05
C ALA A 153 26.13 8.01 -2.66
N LEU A 154 26.29 9.33 -2.73
CA LEU A 154 27.53 9.95 -3.22
C LEU A 154 28.74 9.58 -2.35
N ARG A 155 28.55 9.53 -1.03
CA ARG A 155 29.62 9.14 -0.09
C ARG A 155 29.98 7.66 -0.18
N LEU A 156 28.99 6.77 -0.33
CA LEU A 156 29.26 5.35 -0.56
C LEU A 156 30.04 5.14 -1.86
N THR A 157 29.72 5.90 -2.90
CA THR A 157 30.50 5.86 -4.14
C THR A 157 31.92 6.41 -3.95
N SER A 158 32.09 7.56 -3.31
CA SER A 158 33.42 8.20 -3.20
C SER A 158 34.34 7.57 -2.16
N LEU A 159 33.80 7.05 -1.06
CA LEU A 159 34.58 6.49 0.05
C LEU A 159 34.78 4.98 -0.06
N GLU A 160 33.80 4.25 -0.60
CA GLU A 160 33.81 2.77 -0.64
C GLU A 160 33.86 2.22 -2.08
N GLY A 161 33.90 3.09 -3.10
CA GLY A 161 33.97 2.67 -4.51
C GLY A 161 32.70 1.97 -5.02
N ILE A 162 31.58 2.04 -4.29
CA ILE A 162 30.33 1.35 -4.66
C ILE A 162 29.71 2.04 -5.88
N PRO A 163 29.33 1.29 -6.94
CA PRO A 163 28.69 1.86 -8.13
C PRO A 163 27.44 2.67 -7.77
N ARG A 164 27.26 3.83 -8.42
CA ARG A 164 26.22 4.82 -8.06
C ARG A 164 24.81 4.25 -7.97
N ARG A 165 24.42 3.36 -8.89
CA ARG A 165 23.10 2.71 -8.87
C ARG A 165 22.90 1.88 -7.60
N GLU A 166 23.92 1.15 -7.19
CA GLU A 166 23.88 0.27 -6.03
C GLU A 166 23.97 1.06 -4.72
N ALA A 167 24.83 2.09 -4.68
CA ALA A 167 24.93 3.01 -3.56
C ALA A 167 23.58 3.70 -3.24
N ARG A 168 22.79 4.07 -4.27
CA ARG A 168 21.44 4.62 -4.09
C ARG A 168 20.47 3.63 -3.45
N LEU A 169 20.58 2.34 -3.79
CA LEU A 169 19.72 1.29 -3.24
C LEU A 169 20.09 1.00 -1.79
N ILE A 170 21.39 0.88 -1.47
CA ILE A 170 21.86 0.74 -0.09
C ILE A 170 21.42 1.92 0.77
N ALA A 171 21.54 3.15 0.24
CA ALA A 171 21.08 4.35 0.93
C ALA A 171 19.56 4.36 1.16
N ALA A 172 18.77 3.90 0.18
CA ALA A 172 17.33 3.76 0.33
C ALA A 172 16.98 2.73 1.42
N ASP A 173 17.58 1.54 1.37
CA ASP A 173 17.34 0.47 2.33
C ASP A 173 17.69 0.91 3.77
N TYR A 174 18.81 1.62 3.94
CA TYR A 174 19.20 2.21 5.22
C TYR A 174 18.14 3.19 5.76
N LEU A 175 17.67 4.12 4.92
CA LEU A 175 16.70 5.14 5.34
C LEU A 175 15.32 4.53 5.62
N THR A 176 14.87 3.58 4.78
CA THR A 176 13.64 2.80 4.99
C THR A 176 13.70 2.03 6.32
N ALA A 177 14.82 1.35 6.60
CA ALA A 177 14.98 0.61 7.85
C ALA A 177 15.08 1.54 9.07
N ALA A 178 15.66 2.74 8.91
CA ALA A 178 15.70 3.74 9.97
C ALA A 178 14.30 4.30 10.27
N ALA A 179 13.52 4.61 9.23
CA ALA A 179 12.14 5.06 9.34
C ALA A 179 11.25 3.98 9.98
N ALA A 180 11.39 2.71 9.58
CA ALA A 180 10.64 1.60 10.17
C ALA A 180 10.91 1.42 11.68
N ARG A 181 12.10 1.80 12.15
CA ARG A 181 12.49 1.78 13.57
C ARG A 181 12.18 3.11 14.29
N CYS A 182 11.48 4.05 13.65
CA CYS A 182 11.22 5.41 14.17
C CYS A 182 12.49 6.13 14.65
N LEU A 183 13.63 5.88 14.02
CA LEU A 183 14.84 6.60 14.37
C LEU A 183 14.71 8.05 13.91
N PRO A 184 15.11 9.03 14.74
CA PRO A 184 15.05 10.42 14.33
C PRO A 184 15.94 10.62 13.11
N PRO A 185 15.63 11.58 12.22
CA PRO A 185 16.45 11.82 11.03
C PRO A 185 17.94 12.04 11.38
N ALA A 186 18.25 12.71 12.48
CA ALA A 186 19.64 12.91 12.90
C ALA A 186 20.38 11.62 13.35
N ALA A 187 19.66 10.50 13.61
CA ALA A 187 20.29 9.27 14.06
C ALA A 187 21.16 8.64 12.96
N THR A 188 22.42 8.41 13.30
CA THR A 188 23.34 7.63 12.47
C THR A 188 23.54 6.27 13.11
N VAL A 189 23.13 5.19 12.44
CA VAL A 189 23.27 3.82 12.95
C VAL A 189 24.18 3.01 12.00
N PRO A 190 25.50 2.96 12.26
CA PRO A 190 26.47 2.27 11.40
C PRO A 190 26.13 0.80 11.13
N ALA A 191 25.61 0.09 12.14
CA ALA A 191 25.21 -1.32 12.02
C ALA A 191 24.09 -1.50 10.98
N LEU A 192 23.10 -0.61 10.98
CA LEU A 192 21.98 -0.66 10.03
C LEU A 192 22.45 -0.40 8.59
N LEU A 193 23.44 0.49 8.41
CA LEU A 193 24.03 0.73 7.10
C LEU A 193 24.83 -0.49 6.61
N ALA A 194 25.57 -1.14 7.50
CA ALA A 194 26.29 -2.38 7.20
C ALA A 194 25.32 -3.52 6.85
N GLU A 195 24.22 -3.68 7.59
CA GLU A 195 23.14 -4.64 7.30
C GLU A 195 22.54 -4.39 5.90
N ALA A 196 22.21 -3.14 5.58
CA ALA A 196 21.67 -2.76 4.26
C ALA A 196 22.64 -3.08 3.12
N ALA A 197 23.94 -2.84 3.30
CA ALA A 197 24.94 -3.20 2.31
C ALA A 197 25.12 -4.72 2.17
N ALA A 198 25.16 -5.44 3.29
CA ALA A 198 25.34 -6.89 3.32
C ALA A 198 24.18 -7.61 2.63
N ALA A 199 22.94 -7.14 2.81
CA ALA A 199 21.77 -7.66 2.11
C ALA A 199 21.88 -7.57 0.58
N ARG A 200 22.76 -6.70 0.06
CA ARG A 200 23.04 -6.54 -1.37
C ARG A 200 24.40 -7.14 -1.79
N GLY A 201 25.03 -7.93 -0.93
CA GLY A 201 26.33 -8.56 -1.22
C GLY A 201 27.51 -7.59 -1.17
N ARG A 202 27.37 -6.46 -0.48
CA ARG A 202 28.45 -5.46 -0.30
C ARG A 202 28.93 -5.43 1.15
N SER A 203 30.22 -5.16 1.29
CA SER A 203 30.83 -4.83 2.58
C SER A 203 31.22 -3.36 2.55
N ILE A 204 31.00 -2.65 3.67
CA ILE A 204 31.41 -1.26 3.86
C ILE A 204 32.54 -1.26 4.89
N THR A 205 33.66 -0.65 4.53
CA THR A 205 34.87 -0.64 5.35
C THR A 205 34.69 0.22 6.59
N ASP A 206 34.12 1.43 6.44
CA ASP A 206 33.83 2.33 7.56
C ASP A 206 32.43 2.98 7.45
N PRO A 207 31.38 2.29 7.94
CA PRO A 207 30.01 2.82 7.89
C PRO A 207 29.85 4.12 8.70
N ARG A 208 30.66 4.35 9.75
CA ARG A 208 30.61 5.60 10.54
C ARG A 208 31.08 6.78 9.71
N ARG A 209 32.13 6.59 8.90
CA ARG A 209 32.64 7.64 8.01
C ARG A 209 31.62 8.02 6.94
N ALA A 210 30.94 7.05 6.35
CA ALA A 210 29.89 7.32 5.36
C ALA A 210 28.72 8.15 5.94
N LEU A 211 28.34 7.89 7.20
CA LEU A 211 27.24 8.58 7.88
C LEU A 211 27.63 9.95 8.48
N ARG A 212 28.92 10.29 8.56
CA ARG A 212 29.40 11.47 9.30
C ARG A 212 28.83 12.78 8.76
N GLY A 213 28.09 13.54 9.56
CA GLY A 213 27.48 14.81 9.10
C GLY A 213 26.25 14.63 8.21
N LEU A 214 25.71 13.41 8.08
CA LEU A 214 24.37 13.19 7.52
C LEU A 214 23.26 13.72 8.46
N ALA A 215 23.59 13.87 9.74
CA ALA A 215 22.70 14.35 10.80
C ALA A 215 22.44 15.87 10.81
N ALA A 216 23.25 16.66 10.09
CA ALA A 216 23.26 18.12 10.22
C ALA A 216 22.30 18.85 9.26
N ALA A 217 21.61 18.13 8.37
CA ALA A 217 20.55 18.70 7.54
C ALA A 217 19.21 18.54 8.29
N GLY A 218 18.90 19.46 9.20
CA GLY A 218 17.58 19.51 9.85
C GLY A 218 17.54 20.41 11.10
N SER A 219 16.77 21.49 11.03
CA SER A 219 16.29 22.26 12.21
C SER A 219 14.83 21.88 12.52
N PRO A 220 14.32 22.17 13.72
CA PRO A 220 13.43 21.29 14.47
C PRO A 220 11.96 21.41 14.06
N GLY A 221 11.38 20.31 13.59
CA GLY A 221 9.94 20.08 13.62
C GLY A 221 9.57 19.28 14.87
N THR A 222 9.67 19.92 16.03
CA THR A 222 9.21 19.38 17.32
C THR A 222 7.78 18.86 17.19
N GLY A 223 7.51 17.65 17.71
CA GLY A 223 6.22 16.98 17.67
C GLY A 223 5.12 17.62 18.53
N ALA A 224 4.79 18.88 18.26
CA ALA A 224 3.60 19.55 18.76
C ALA A 224 2.90 20.23 17.58
N ASN A 225 1.79 19.67 17.16
CA ASN A 225 0.87 20.31 16.22
C ASN A 225 0.33 21.59 16.89
N PRO A 226 0.54 22.81 16.37
CA PRO A 226 -0.17 23.97 16.89
C PRO A 226 -1.64 23.80 16.51
N VAL A 227 -2.46 23.59 17.54
CA VAL A 227 -3.91 23.78 17.45
C VAL A 227 -4.14 25.23 17.05
N GLY A 228 -4.86 25.45 15.94
CA GLY A 228 -5.58 26.69 15.66
C GLY A 228 -4.92 27.62 14.64
N GLY A 229 -5.66 27.90 13.56
CA GLY A 229 -5.36 28.94 12.59
C GLY A 229 -5.96 28.63 11.22
N ASP A 230 -7.23 29.01 11.06
CA ASP A 230 -8.02 28.92 9.82
C ASP A 230 -7.30 29.47 8.57
N GLU A 231 -7.49 28.77 7.44
CA GLU A 231 -7.96 29.34 6.18
C GLU A 231 -8.16 28.19 5.17
N HIS A 232 -9.40 27.69 5.04
CA HIS A 232 -9.81 26.77 3.99
C HIS A 232 -10.72 27.50 2.99
N PRO A 233 -10.49 27.42 1.66
CA PRO A 233 -11.48 27.83 0.68
C PRO A 233 -12.68 26.85 0.70
N PRO A 234 -13.89 27.29 0.31
CA PRO A 234 -15.11 26.50 0.52
C PRO A 234 -15.17 25.27 -0.40
N GLY A 235 -14.87 24.10 0.15
CA GLY A 235 -15.13 22.78 -0.46
C GLY A 235 -16.54 22.29 -0.16
N ARG A 236 -17.14 21.54 -1.09
CA ARG A 236 -18.49 20.96 -0.97
C ARG A 236 -18.62 20.09 0.28
N GLY A 237 -19.73 20.26 0.99
CA GLY A 237 -19.99 19.62 2.28
C GLY A 237 -19.98 18.08 2.26
N PRO A 238 -19.81 17.46 3.44
CA PRO A 238 -19.55 16.02 3.58
C PRO A 238 -20.75 15.16 3.17
N ILE A 239 -20.43 14.02 2.54
CA ILE A 239 -21.38 12.92 2.30
C ILE A 239 -21.61 12.19 3.64
N PRO A 240 -22.86 11.97 4.08
CA PRO A 240 -23.13 11.30 5.36
C PRO A 240 -22.72 9.82 5.33
N PRO A 241 -22.21 9.26 6.45
CA PRO A 241 -21.81 7.86 6.51
C PRO A 241 -23.03 6.91 6.51
N PRO A 242 -22.93 5.71 5.93
CA PRO A 242 -23.95 4.68 6.08
C PRO A 242 -23.98 4.11 7.50
N ALA A 243 -25.18 3.79 7.99
CA ALA A 243 -25.44 3.26 9.32
C ALA A 243 -24.76 1.89 9.57
N GLN A 244 -24.14 1.73 10.74
CA GLN A 244 -23.47 0.48 11.13
C GLN A 244 -24.45 -0.54 11.73
N PRO A 245 -24.32 -1.85 11.44
CA PRO A 245 -24.93 -2.92 12.22
C PRO A 245 -24.05 -3.30 13.43
N GLY A 246 -24.71 -3.65 14.55
CA GLY A 246 -24.11 -3.92 15.86
C GLY A 246 -23.26 -5.20 15.98
N PRO A 247 -22.60 -5.41 17.14
CA PRO A 247 -21.42 -6.26 17.24
C PRO A 247 -21.73 -7.75 17.49
N ALA A 248 -20.96 -8.63 16.85
CA ALA A 248 -20.82 -10.04 17.23
C ALA A 248 -19.42 -10.28 17.82
N ARG A 249 -19.38 -11.13 18.87
CA ARG A 249 -18.22 -11.39 19.74
C ARG A 249 -17.14 -12.28 19.09
N ASP A 250 -15.92 -12.03 19.56
CA ASP A 250 -14.62 -12.67 19.28
C ASP A 250 -14.49 -14.07 19.93
N PRO A 251 -13.70 -14.98 19.34
CA PRO A 251 -12.60 -15.51 20.15
C PRO A 251 -11.26 -15.74 19.38
N SER A 252 -10.20 -15.19 19.99
CA SER A 252 -8.86 -15.79 20.17
C SER A 252 -7.89 -15.85 18.98
N LEU A 253 -6.93 -14.93 18.97
CA LEU A 253 -5.69 -14.95 18.18
C LEU A 253 -4.49 -15.44 19.01
N PRO A 254 -3.55 -16.24 18.46
CA PRO A 254 -2.22 -16.42 19.04
C PRO A 254 -1.21 -15.38 18.50
N SER A 255 -0.16 -15.22 19.30
CA SER A 255 0.82 -14.14 19.38
C SER A 255 1.89 -14.03 18.28
N GLY A 256 2.29 -12.79 17.97
CA GLY A 256 3.64 -12.35 17.56
C GLY A 256 3.85 -12.08 16.06
N PRO A 257 4.25 -10.85 15.66
CA PRO A 257 5.66 -10.46 15.81
C PRO A 257 5.91 -9.00 16.29
N LEU A 258 7.20 -8.71 16.46
CA LEU A 258 7.92 -7.51 16.94
C LEU A 258 7.22 -6.13 16.84
N PRO A 259 7.53 -5.19 17.75
CA PRO A 259 6.87 -3.89 17.79
C PRO A 259 7.25 -3.07 16.56
N ALA A 260 6.29 -2.95 15.63
CA ALA A 260 6.35 -1.96 14.58
C ALA A 260 5.82 -0.62 15.11
N CYS A 261 6.53 0.44 14.75
CA CYS A 261 5.88 1.72 14.54
C CYS A 261 4.73 1.58 13.53
#